data_AF-A0A2A2JXK7-F1
#
_entry.id   AF-A0A2A2JXK7-F1
#
_cell.length_a   1.000
_cell.length_b   1.000
_cell.length_c   1.000
_cell.angle_alpha   90.00
_cell.angle_beta   90.00
_cell.angle_gamma   90.00
#
_symmetry.space_group_name_H-M   'P 1'
#
loop_
_entity.id
_entity.type
_entity.pdbx_description
1 polymer ?
#
loop_
_entity_poly.entity_id
_entity_poly.type
_entity_poly.pdbx_seq_one_letter_code
_entity_poly.pdbx_strand_id
1 'polypeptide(L)'
;MPMEELPDLAGLSLAEIATLVEQRRLPPVEQWNPAHCGDSEMRIARDGTWFHQGSPIGRQTMVRLFSTILRREEDGRYVLVTPAGPDHPLRFATSEDGPRPYLHVRGGLEALVARPVYYDLAERALADPEQPGIWSDGAFFPLDMTADADLTPAAVLIAVTDRPRPGVILTQRTDTLRNHAGQVAFPGGRLDPGEDPVTAALREAEEEVALPRALVDVIGSIAPYRTVTGFAVTPVVGVVPADVPLVPSEAEVASVFEVPLDHLLDPAQQVEASAEWRGQTRHFYEIRWQDRRIWGATAAMLVNLAREGFAALIEALGGPDQTRLVGGVVRDTLLGLDPADVDLATRLLPDDVLARLKAAGIRAVPTGIAHGTVTAVLPSGPIEVTTLRHDVSTDGRHAVVAFTDAWDEDAARRDFTMNALYADPVTGAVFDSAVRVVKLMIDHGIFRAVLPEIVDATPLAELAEREAAAGIAPDAIRRLATLIPPAAAESVGARLKLSNADRKRLCAAPQGPGEEGPRALAYRVGMASAIDRLLLSGEDVSALQEWTPPALPIGGGALVARGLLKGPQVAAVLRAIETRWIAEGFPPADRVDQIADAAVEDALAARIVDSASTASSGRA
;
A
#
# COMPACT_ATOMS: atom_id res chain seq x y z
N MET A 1 5.83 -31.13 -28.61
CA MET A 1 5.47 -32.03 -29.73
C MET A 1 4.10 -31.56 -30.23
N PRO A 2 3.88 -31.28 -31.52
CA PRO A 2 2.51 -31.04 -31.96
C PRO A 2 1.71 -32.31 -31.67
N MET A 3 0.69 -32.22 -30.82
CA MET A 3 -0.16 -33.37 -30.50
C MET A 3 -0.84 -33.84 -31.79
N GLU A 4 -0.69 -35.13 -32.11
CA GLU A 4 -1.38 -35.79 -33.22
C GLU A 4 -2.91 -35.67 -33.05
N GLU A 5 -3.64 -35.63 -34.17
CA GLU A 5 -5.11 -35.55 -34.16
C GLU A 5 -5.73 -36.65 -33.27
N LEU A 6 -6.53 -36.22 -32.28
CA LEU A 6 -7.25 -37.14 -31.40
C LEU A 6 -8.23 -38.01 -32.22
N PRO A 7 -8.21 -39.34 -32.06
CA PRO A 7 -9.06 -40.25 -32.81
C PRO A 7 -10.55 -40.10 -32.44
N ASP A 8 -11.44 -40.43 -33.39
CA ASP A 8 -12.89 -40.39 -33.20
C ASP A 8 -13.36 -41.49 -32.24
N LEU A 9 -13.79 -41.09 -31.04
CA LEU A 9 -14.24 -42.00 -29.99
C LEU A 9 -15.56 -42.71 -30.32
N ALA A 10 -16.39 -42.16 -31.21
CA ALA A 10 -17.74 -42.67 -31.47
C ALA A 10 -17.77 -44.06 -32.14
N GLY A 11 -16.63 -44.55 -32.65
CA GLY A 11 -16.51 -45.85 -33.31
C GLY A 11 -15.56 -46.84 -32.62
N LEU A 12 -15.03 -46.52 -31.45
CA LEU A 12 -13.99 -47.32 -30.78
C LEU A 12 -14.56 -48.21 -29.67
N SER A 13 -13.97 -49.39 -29.51
CA SER A 13 -14.24 -50.28 -28.38
C SER A 13 -13.57 -49.81 -27.09
N LEU A 14 -14.07 -50.25 -25.93
CA LEU A 14 -13.49 -49.93 -24.62
C LEU A 14 -12.01 -50.34 -24.51
N ALA A 15 -11.58 -51.40 -25.18
CA ALA A 15 -10.18 -51.84 -25.20
C ALA A 15 -9.28 -50.91 -26.04
N GLU A 16 -9.79 -50.38 -27.16
CA GLU A 16 -9.08 -49.38 -27.97
C GLU A 16 -8.99 -48.04 -27.25
N ILE A 17 -10.04 -47.63 -26.54
CA ILE A 17 -10.01 -46.45 -25.66
C ILE A 17 -8.96 -46.63 -24.55
N ALA A 18 -8.92 -47.79 -23.90
CA ALA A 18 -7.90 -48.09 -22.88
C ALA A 18 -6.48 -48.06 -23.46
N THR A 19 -6.27 -48.59 -24.68
CA THR A 19 -4.99 -48.54 -25.38
C THR A 19 -4.56 -47.11 -25.73
N LEU A 20 -5.50 -46.26 -26.16
CA LEU A 20 -5.24 -44.85 -26.44
C LEU A 20 -4.91 -44.04 -25.16
N VAL A 21 -5.54 -44.38 -24.03
CA VAL A 21 -5.22 -43.82 -22.71
C VAL A 21 -3.82 -44.29 -22.27
N GLU A 22 -3.47 -45.57 -22.42
CA GLU A 22 -2.13 -46.11 -22.13
C GLU A 22 -1.05 -45.46 -23.00
N GLN A 23 -1.35 -45.15 -24.27
CA GLN A 23 -0.46 -44.43 -25.18
C GLN A 23 -0.47 -42.90 -24.99
N ARG A 24 -1.18 -42.37 -23.98
CA ARG A 24 -1.39 -40.93 -23.72
C ARG A 24 -1.92 -40.14 -24.92
N ARG A 25 -2.65 -40.80 -25.83
CA ARG A 25 -3.26 -40.20 -27.03
C ARG A 25 -4.62 -39.56 -26.75
N LEU A 26 -5.18 -39.70 -25.55
CA LEU A 26 -6.35 -38.93 -25.10
C LEU A 26 -5.95 -38.02 -23.94
N PRO A 27 -6.57 -36.83 -23.81
CA PRO A 27 -6.27 -35.94 -22.71
C PRO A 27 -6.60 -36.62 -21.36
N PRO A 28 -5.77 -36.47 -20.32
CA PRO A 28 -6.01 -37.08 -19.01
C PRO A 28 -7.04 -36.28 -18.21
N VAL A 29 -8.26 -36.13 -18.75
CA VAL A 29 -9.31 -35.22 -18.23
C VAL A 29 -9.63 -35.48 -16.76
N GLU A 30 -9.56 -36.74 -16.31
CA GLU A 30 -9.79 -37.11 -14.91
C GLU A 30 -8.76 -36.52 -13.92
N GLN A 31 -7.57 -36.18 -14.41
CA GLN A 31 -6.50 -35.58 -13.60
C GLN A 31 -6.61 -34.05 -13.55
N TRP A 32 -7.38 -33.45 -14.46
CA TRP A 32 -7.50 -32.00 -14.59
C TRP A 32 -8.60 -31.48 -13.67
N ASN A 33 -8.19 -30.90 -12.54
CA ASN A 33 -9.09 -30.37 -11.52
C ASN A 33 -8.94 -28.84 -11.43
N PRO A 34 -9.40 -28.07 -12.43
CA PRO A 34 -9.30 -26.62 -12.37
C PRO A 34 -10.12 -26.08 -11.19
N ALA A 35 -9.55 -25.12 -10.46
CA ALA A 35 -10.21 -24.48 -9.32
C ALA A 35 -11.44 -23.63 -9.71
N HIS A 36 -11.66 -23.40 -11.01
CA HIS A 36 -12.71 -22.55 -11.55
C HIS A 36 -13.42 -23.23 -12.73
N CYS A 37 -14.75 -23.14 -12.75
CA CYS A 37 -15.62 -23.65 -13.82
C CYS A 37 -16.74 -22.65 -14.13
N GLY A 38 -17.32 -22.73 -15.33
CA GLY A 38 -18.42 -21.87 -15.77
C GLY A 38 -19.43 -22.65 -16.61
N ASP A 39 -20.64 -22.11 -16.77
CA ASP A 39 -21.66 -22.71 -17.62
C ASP A 39 -21.29 -22.47 -19.10
N SER A 40 -21.21 -23.54 -19.87
CA SER A 40 -20.93 -23.48 -21.31
C SER A 40 -22.20 -23.33 -22.15
N GLU A 41 -23.38 -23.26 -21.52
CA GLU A 41 -24.71 -23.25 -22.15
C GLU A 41 -24.92 -24.41 -23.14
N MET A 42 -24.20 -25.50 -22.91
CA MET A 42 -24.24 -26.71 -23.71
C MET A 42 -25.22 -27.71 -23.13
N ARG A 43 -26.02 -28.31 -24.02
CA ARG A 43 -26.95 -29.38 -23.65
C ARG A 43 -26.75 -30.56 -24.57
N ILE A 44 -26.55 -31.75 -24.00
CA ILE A 44 -26.50 -33.01 -24.74
C ILE A 44 -27.88 -33.67 -24.61
N ALA A 45 -28.58 -33.82 -25.74
CA ALA A 45 -29.86 -34.53 -25.76
C ALA A 45 -29.65 -36.04 -25.62
N ARG A 46 -30.72 -36.75 -25.23
CA ARG A 46 -30.69 -38.21 -25.02
C ARG A 46 -30.35 -39.00 -26.28
N ASP A 47 -30.61 -38.43 -27.46
CA ASP A 47 -30.25 -39.00 -28.76
C ASP A 47 -28.78 -38.75 -29.15
N GLY A 48 -28.01 -38.08 -28.29
CA GLY A 48 -26.61 -37.74 -28.53
C GLY A 48 -26.39 -36.41 -29.26
N THR A 49 -27.45 -35.66 -29.59
CA THR A 49 -27.33 -34.36 -30.25
C THR A 49 -26.85 -33.29 -29.27
N TRP A 50 -25.80 -32.57 -29.63
CA TRP A 50 -25.28 -31.45 -28.83
C TRP A 50 -25.92 -30.14 -29.26
N PHE A 51 -26.26 -29.31 -28.28
CA PHE A 51 -26.81 -27.97 -28.44
C PHE A 51 -25.93 -26.96 -27.73
N HIS A 52 -25.83 -25.74 -28.26
CA HIS A 52 -25.26 -24.57 -27.59
C HIS A 52 -26.24 -23.42 -27.74
N GLN A 53 -26.64 -22.78 -26.63
CA GLN A 53 -27.66 -21.71 -26.62
C GLN A 53 -28.96 -22.10 -27.36
N GLY A 54 -29.39 -23.36 -27.18
CA GLY A 54 -30.60 -23.89 -27.81
C GLY A 54 -30.48 -24.28 -29.28
N SER A 55 -29.37 -23.96 -29.95
CA SER A 55 -29.13 -24.33 -31.35
C SER A 55 -28.31 -25.62 -31.48
N PRO A 56 -28.70 -26.58 -32.36
CA PRO A 56 -27.96 -27.82 -32.53
C PRO A 56 -26.60 -27.58 -33.20
N ILE A 57 -25.58 -28.26 -32.70
CA ILE A 57 -24.21 -28.18 -33.22
C ILE A 57 -24.07 -29.15 -34.40
N GLY A 58 -24.17 -28.63 -35.63
CA GLY A 58 -24.04 -29.45 -36.85
C GLY A 58 -22.61 -29.86 -37.23
N ARG A 59 -21.58 -29.33 -36.54
CA ARG A 59 -20.17 -29.63 -36.84
C ARG A 59 -19.69 -30.85 -36.07
N GLN A 60 -19.75 -32.01 -36.71
CA GLN A 60 -19.39 -33.29 -36.08
C GLN A 60 -17.98 -33.33 -35.49
N THR A 61 -17.01 -32.68 -36.14
CA THR A 61 -15.62 -32.58 -35.66
C THR A 61 -15.51 -31.86 -34.30
N MET A 62 -16.38 -30.88 -34.05
CA MET A 62 -16.42 -30.12 -32.80
C MET A 62 -17.10 -30.91 -31.69
N VAL A 63 -18.20 -31.62 -32.02
CA VAL A 63 -18.88 -32.54 -31.08
C VAL A 63 -17.94 -33.66 -30.62
N ARG A 64 -17.20 -34.26 -31.54
CA ARG A 64 -16.19 -35.29 -31.23
C ARG A 64 -15.10 -34.75 -30.30
N LEU A 65 -14.58 -33.55 -30.56
CA LEU A 65 -13.62 -32.92 -29.66
C LEU A 65 -14.18 -32.72 -28.25
N PHE A 66 -15.35 -32.11 -28.12
CA PHE A 66 -15.93 -31.87 -26.80
C PHE A 66 -16.18 -33.16 -26.03
N SER A 67 -16.55 -34.25 -26.71
CA SER A 67 -16.66 -35.56 -26.06
C SER A 67 -15.34 -36.06 -25.48
N THR A 68 -14.18 -35.67 -26.02
CA THR A 68 -12.86 -36.11 -25.54
C THR A 68 -12.36 -35.36 -24.32
N ILE A 69 -12.92 -34.19 -24.04
CA ILE A 69 -12.58 -33.35 -22.87
C ILE A 69 -13.74 -33.26 -21.87
N LEU A 70 -14.78 -34.08 -22.07
CA LEU A 70 -15.95 -34.15 -21.21
C LEU A 70 -15.62 -35.01 -19.99
N ARG A 71 -15.76 -34.42 -18.81
CA ARG A 71 -15.65 -35.11 -17.52
C ARG A 71 -16.98 -35.12 -16.82
N ARG A 72 -17.29 -36.21 -16.13
CA ARG A 72 -18.44 -36.30 -15.23
C ARG A 72 -17.98 -36.04 -13.80
N GLU A 73 -18.59 -35.05 -13.15
CA GLU A 73 -18.36 -34.74 -11.75
C GLU A 73 -19.09 -35.74 -10.84
N GLU A 74 -18.65 -35.85 -9.59
CA GLU A 74 -19.24 -36.76 -8.59
C GLU A 74 -20.73 -36.48 -8.33
N ASP A 75 -21.13 -35.21 -8.44
CA ASP A 75 -22.53 -34.76 -8.30
C ASP A 75 -23.40 -35.04 -9.54
N GLY A 76 -22.82 -35.68 -10.56
CA GLY A 76 -23.50 -36.06 -11.80
C GLY A 76 -23.55 -34.97 -12.87
N ARG A 77 -22.99 -33.78 -12.63
CA ARG A 77 -22.79 -32.77 -13.68
C ARG A 77 -21.72 -33.21 -14.66
N TYR A 78 -21.73 -32.59 -15.85
CA TYR A 78 -20.68 -32.77 -16.84
C TYR A 78 -20.00 -31.43 -17.11
N VAL A 79 -18.68 -31.45 -17.24
CA VAL A 79 -17.85 -30.28 -17.54
C VAL A 79 -16.94 -30.58 -18.73
N LEU A 80 -16.68 -29.57 -19.55
CA LEU A 80 -15.60 -29.63 -20.54
C LEU A 80 -14.35 -29.04 -19.91
N VAL A 81 -13.23 -29.78 -19.92
CA VAL A 81 -12.01 -29.36 -19.21
C VAL A 81 -10.85 -29.22 -20.20
N THR A 82 -10.26 -28.03 -20.27
CA THR A 82 -9.03 -27.77 -21.02
C THR A 82 -8.17 -26.80 -20.21
N PRO A 83 -7.04 -27.24 -19.63
CA PRO A 83 -6.17 -26.37 -18.86
C PRO A 83 -5.44 -25.39 -19.79
N ALA A 84 -5.38 -24.11 -19.41
CA ALA A 84 -4.53 -23.14 -20.10
C ALA A 84 -3.07 -23.40 -19.73
N GLY A 85 -2.20 -23.60 -20.71
CA GLY A 85 -0.79 -23.99 -20.51
C GLY A 85 -0.01 -23.98 -21.83
N PRO A 86 1.27 -24.42 -21.83
CA PRO A 86 2.11 -24.42 -23.04
C PRO A 86 1.48 -25.11 -24.26
N ASP A 87 0.74 -26.19 -24.04
CA ASP A 87 0.06 -26.97 -25.11
C ASP A 87 -1.30 -26.38 -25.53
N HIS A 88 -1.88 -25.52 -24.69
CA HIS A 88 -3.17 -24.84 -24.87
C HIS A 88 -3.03 -23.34 -24.56
N PRO A 89 -2.29 -22.57 -25.39
CA PRO A 89 -1.99 -21.18 -25.08
C PRO A 89 -3.24 -20.30 -25.06
N LEU A 90 -3.26 -19.34 -24.14
CA LEU A 90 -4.21 -18.23 -24.14
C LEU A 90 -3.69 -17.12 -25.06
N ARG A 91 -4.57 -16.66 -25.96
CA ARG A 91 -4.33 -15.53 -26.86
C ARG A 91 -5.40 -14.48 -26.66
N PHE A 92 -5.01 -13.22 -26.55
CA PHE A 92 -5.94 -12.09 -26.45
C PHE A 92 -6.02 -11.39 -27.80
N ALA A 93 -7.23 -11.20 -28.33
CA ALA A 93 -7.47 -10.41 -29.54
C ALA A 93 -8.46 -9.28 -29.27
N THR A 94 -8.27 -8.15 -29.94
CA THR A 94 -9.16 -6.99 -29.85
C THR A 94 -10.16 -6.99 -31.00
N SER A 95 -11.42 -6.68 -30.71
CA SER A 95 -12.50 -6.49 -31.71
C SER A 95 -13.25 -5.19 -31.44
N GLU A 96 -14.07 -4.71 -32.37
CA GLU A 96 -14.91 -3.50 -32.18
C GLU A 96 -15.83 -3.59 -30.94
N ASP A 97 -16.16 -4.81 -30.48
CA ASP A 97 -16.96 -5.02 -29.27
C ASP A 97 -16.13 -5.28 -28.00
N GLY A 98 -14.82 -4.98 -28.02
CA GLY A 98 -13.89 -5.16 -26.91
C GLY A 98 -13.04 -6.44 -26.97
N PRO A 99 -12.28 -6.75 -25.89
CA PRO A 99 -11.29 -7.80 -25.86
C PRO A 99 -11.93 -9.20 -25.85
N ARG A 100 -11.33 -10.10 -26.64
CA ARG A 100 -11.76 -11.48 -26.85
C ARG A 100 -10.59 -12.42 -26.54
N PRO A 101 -10.55 -13.03 -25.34
CA PRO A 101 -9.62 -14.10 -25.05
C PRO A 101 -10.01 -15.39 -25.79
N TYR A 102 -9.02 -16.02 -26.37
CA TYR A 102 -9.12 -17.28 -27.09
C TYR A 102 -8.21 -18.30 -26.43
N LEU A 103 -8.77 -19.43 -26.01
CA LEU A 103 -8.00 -20.58 -25.55
C LEU A 103 -7.79 -21.52 -26.74
N HIS A 104 -6.54 -21.79 -27.10
CA HIS A 104 -6.24 -22.76 -28.15
C HIS A 104 -6.58 -24.18 -27.65
N VAL A 105 -7.51 -24.85 -28.33
CA VAL A 105 -7.90 -26.22 -27.96
C VAL A 105 -7.12 -27.24 -28.79
N ARG A 106 -7.07 -27.08 -30.13
CA ARG A 106 -6.23 -27.86 -31.06
C ARG A 106 -6.32 -27.32 -32.49
N GLY A 107 -5.32 -27.60 -33.35
CA GLY A 107 -5.48 -27.58 -34.81
C GLY A 107 -6.23 -26.39 -35.42
N GLY A 108 -5.87 -25.16 -35.05
CA GLY A 108 -6.53 -23.93 -35.54
C GLY A 108 -7.93 -23.67 -34.97
N LEU A 109 -8.38 -24.49 -34.00
CA LEU A 109 -9.60 -24.28 -33.24
C LEU A 109 -9.28 -23.61 -31.90
N GLU A 110 -9.92 -22.46 -31.70
CA GLU A 110 -9.86 -21.66 -30.49
C GLU A 110 -11.24 -21.58 -29.84
N ALA A 111 -11.30 -21.74 -28.52
CA ALA A 111 -12.49 -21.48 -27.73
C ALA A 111 -12.50 -20.00 -27.31
N LEU A 112 -13.55 -19.28 -27.70
CA LEU A 112 -13.77 -17.92 -27.20
C LEU A 112 -14.14 -18.01 -25.72
N VAL A 113 -13.31 -17.41 -24.87
CA VAL A 113 -13.55 -17.30 -23.45
C VAL A 113 -14.52 -16.12 -23.23
N ALA A 114 -15.57 -16.36 -22.44
CA ALA A 114 -16.62 -15.36 -22.21
C ALA A 114 -16.05 -14.09 -21.56
N ARG A 115 -16.61 -12.92 -21.89
CA ARG A 115 -16.16 -11.62 -21.36
C ARG A 115 -16.06 -11.55 -19.83
N PRO A 116 -16.99 -12.10 -19.03
CA PRO A 116 -16.83 -12.12 -17.58
C PRO A 116 -15.53 -12.81 -17.14
N VAL A 117 -15.16 -13.89 -17.82
CA VAL A 117 -13.93 -14.64 -17.53
C VAL A 117 -12.70 -13.86 -18.00
N TYR A 118 -12.78 -13.10 -19.10
CA TYR A 118 -11.72 -12.15 -19.50
C TYR A 118 -11.41 -11.16 -18.38
N TYR A 119 -12.44 -10.55 -17.77
CA TYR A 119 -12.23 -9.56 -16.71
C TYR A 119 -11.70 -10.21 -15.44
N ASP A 120 -12.17 -11.41 -15.08
CA ASP A 120 -11.61 -12.19 -13.97
C ASP A 120 -10.12 -12.53 -14.22
N LEU A 121 -9.72 -12.75 -15.47
CA LEU A 121 -8.33 -12.98 -15.90
C LEU A 121 -7.50 -11.68 -15.86
N ALA A 122 -8.03 -10.56 -16.35
CA ALA A 122 -7.38 -9.25 -16.32
C ALA A 122 -7.18 -8.72 -14.89
N GLU A 123 -8.12 -8.98 -13.98
CA GLU A 123 -8.00 -8.66 -12.54
C GLU A 123 -6.81 -9.39 -11.90
N ARG A 124 -6.62 -10.68 -12.24
CA ARG A 124 -5.46 -11.45 -11.77
C ARG A 124 -4.14 -10.95 -12.33
N ALA A 125 -4.16 -10.50 -13.58
CA ALA A 125 -2.98 -9.96 -14.25
C ALA A 125 -2.50 -8.63 -13.65
N LEU A 126 -3.40 -7.86 -13.04
CA LEU A 126 -3.10 -6.57 -12.40
C LEU A 126 -2.55 -6.69 -10.97
N ALA A 127 -2.39 -7.92 -10.46
CA ALA A 127 -1.79 -8.16 -9.14
C ALA A 127 -0.27 -7.91 -9.11
N ASP A 128 0.39 -7.92 -10.27
CA ASP A 128 1.79 -7.53 -10.44
C ASP A 128 1.88 -6.37 -11.47
N PRO A 129 2.05 -5.12 -11.01
CA PRO A 129 1.99 -3.95 -11.86
C PRO A 129 3.17 -3.79 -12.82
N GLU A 130 4.28 -4.51 -12.62
CA GLU A 130 5.46 -4.40 -13.50
C GLU A 130 5.36 -5.28 -14.77
N GLN A 131 4.58 -6.36 -14.74
CA GLN A 131 4.40 -7.24 -15.89
C GLN A 131 2.98 -7.85 -15.93
N PRO A 132 1.96 -7.11 -16.41
CA PRO A 132 0.59 -7.57 -16.37
C PRO A 132 0.38 -8.83 -17.23
N GLY A 133 0.08 -9.95 -16.57
CA GLY A 133 -0.11 -11.24 -17.22
C GLY A 133 -0.54 -12.34 -16.25
N ILE A 134 -0.85 -13.52 -16.78
CA ILE A 134 -1.37 -14.64 -15.97
C ILE A 134 -0.43 -15.82 -16.06
N TRP A 135 -0.07 -16.35 -14.89
CA TRP A 135 0.61 -17.63 -14.79
C TRP A 135 -0.40 -18.78 -14.75
N SER A 136 -0.25 -19.75 -15.66
CA SER A 136 -1.03 -21.00 -15.66
C SER A 136 -0.18 -22.15 -16.18
N ASP A 137 -0.19 -23.28 -15.46
CA ASP A 137 0.58 -24.50 -15.77
C ASP A 137 2.06 -24.25 -16.12
N GLY A 138 2.71 -23.36 -15.37
CA GLY A 138 4.12 -23.01 -15.56
C GLY A 138 4.41 -22.10 -16.77
N ALA A 139 3.39 -21.64 -17.49
CA ALA A 139 3.51 -20.66 -18.58
C ALA A 139 2.96 -19.30 -18.19
N PHE A 140 3.59 -18.23 -18.67
CA PHE A 140 3.14 -16.85 -18.52
C PHE A 140 2.44 -16.37 -19.79
N PHE A 141 1.23 -15.83 -19.62
CA PHE A 141 0.41 -15.27 -20.70
C PHE A 141 0.29 -13.76 -20.49
N PRO A 142 1.01 -12.92 -21.27
CA PRO A 142 0.96 -11.48 -21.12
C PRO A 142 -0.42 -10.94 -21.52
N LEU A 143 -0.97 -10.02 -20.73
CA LEU A 143 -2.11 -9.20 -21.14
C LEU A 143 -1.59 -7.85 -21.62
N ASP A 144 -1.90 -7.53 -22.87
CA ASP A 144 -1.59 -6.21 -23.41
C ASP A 144 -2.59 -5.18 -22.85
N MET A 145 -2.18 -4.50 -21.79
CA MET A 145 -2.99 -3.50 -21.08
C MET A 145 -2.78 -2.08 -21.64
N THR A 146 -2.18 -1.93 -22.83
CA THR A 146 -1.91 -0.61 -23.44
C THR A 146 -3.11 0.04 -24.12
N ALA A 147 -4.33 -0.42 -23.87
CA ALA A 147 -5.55 0.16 -24.46
C ALA A 147 -6.30 1.06 -23.47
N ASP A 148 -5.98 2.35 -23.47
CA ASP A 148 -6.83 3.41 -22.91
C ASP A 148 -8.19 3.58 -23.64
N ALA A 149 -8.55 2.66 -24.56
CA ALA A 149 -9.60 2.85 -25.56
C ALA A 149 -10.95 2.15 -25.27
N ASP A 150 -11.05 1.25 -24.28
CA ASP A 150 -12.21 0.32 -24.17
C ASP A 150 -13.15 0.58 -22.98
N LEU A 151 -12.94 1.62 -22.16
CA LEU A 151 -13.90 1.99 -21.11
C LEU A 151 -15.03 2.84 -21.68
N THR A 152 -16.27 2.52 -21.31
CA THR A 152 -17.41 3.38 -21.68
C THR A 152 -17.30 4.70 -20.92
N PRO A 153 -17.16 5.85 -21.60
CA PRO A 153 -17.06 7.12 -20.92
C PRO A 153 -18.40 7.48 -20.27
N ALA A 154 -18.35 7.92 -19.02
CA ALA A 154 -19.47 8.42 -18.26
C ALA A 154 -19.05 9.67 -17.47
N ALA A 155 -20.02 10.46 -17.03
CA ALA A 155 -19.77 11.60 -16.14
C ALA A 155 -20.86 11.72 -15.09
N VAL A 156 -20.46 12.21 -13.92
CA VAL A 156 -21.35 12.42 -12.78
C VAL A 156 -21.18 13.83 -12.23
N LEU A 157 -22.26 14.42 -11.72
CA LEU A 157 -22.24 15.73 -11.08
C LEU A 157 -22.17 15.59 -9.55
N ILE A 158 -21.06 16.05 -8.97
CA ILE A 158 -20.92 16.30 -7.54
C ILE A 158 -21.44 17.72 -7.27
N ALA A 159 -22.76 17.85 -7.07
CA ALA A 159 -23.41 19.12 -6.84
C ALA A 159 -23.35 19.53 -5.36
N VAL A 160 -22.58 20.57 -5.05
CA VAL A 160 -22.36 21.12 -3.71
C VAL A 160 -23.28 22.32 -3.49
N THR A 161 -24.08 22.32 -2.42
CA THR A 161 -25.02 23.41 -2.11
C THR A 161 -24.30 24.60 -1.48
N ASP A 162 -24.60 25.81 -1.98
CA ASP A 162 -24.04 27.07 -1.49
C ASP A 162 -24.81 27.56 -0.25
N ARG A 163 -24.42 27.04 0.91
CA ARG A 163 -24.97 27.41 2.23
C ARG A 163 -23.87 27.33 3.30
N PRO A 164 -24.07 27.91 4.50
CA PRO A 164 -23.04 27.96 5.54
C PRO A 164 -22.46 26.59 5.94
N ARG A 165 -23.28 25.53 5.87
CA ARG A 165 -22.82 24.14 5.97
C ARG A 165 -23.15 23.42 4.65
N PRO A 166 -22.23 23.41 3.68
CA PRO A 166 -22.48 22.84 2.36
C PRO A 166 -22.88 21.37 2.44
N GLY A 167 -23.76 20.95 1.55
CA GLY A 167 -24.13 19.55 1.36
C GLY A 167 -23.93 19.11 -0.08
N VAL A 168 -23.92 17.80 -0.30
CA VAL A 168 -23.82 17.17 -1.61
C VAL A 168 -25.13 16.50 -1.94
N ILE A 169 -25.67 16.80 -3.13
CA ILE A 169 -26.89 16.19 -3.65
C ILE A 169 -26.55 14.77 -4.15
N LEU A 170 -27.28 13.79 -3.63
CA LEU A 170 -27.18 12.38 -4.02
C LEU A 170 -28.57 11.83 -4.38
N THR A 171 -28.57 10.84 -5.26
CA THR A 171 -29.77 10.10 -5.66
C THR A 171 -29.70 8.69 -5.10
N GLN A 172 -30.87 8.11 -4.80
CA GLN A 172 -31.01 6.68 -4.61
C GLN A 172 -31.78 6.11 -5.78
N ARG A 173 -31.16 5.16 -6.47
CA ARG A 173 -31.73 4.49 -7.64
C ARG A 173 -32.94 3.63 -7.26
N THR A 174 -33.92 3.51 -8.14
CA THR A 174 -35.07 2.62 -7.92
C THR A 174 -34.66 1.15 -7.83
N ASP A 175 -35.39 0.36 -7.04
CA ASP A 175 -35.11 -1.07 -6.86
C ASP A 175 -35.46 -1.92 -8.11
N THR A 176 -36.16 -1.33 -9.08
CA THR A 176 -36.66 -1.97 -10.29
C THR A 176 -35.65 -1.98 -11.45
N LEU A 177 -34.51 -1.29 -11.30
CA LEU A 177 -33.48 -1.22 -12.34
C LEU A 177 -32.70 -2.53 -12.47
N ARG A 178 -32.38 -2.91 -13.72
CA ARG A 178 -31.63 -4.14 -14.01
C ARG A 178 -30.21 -4.14 -13.45
N ASN A 179 -29.61 -2.96 -13.31
CA ASN A 179 -28.26 -2.75 -12.76
C ASN A 179 -28.32 -1.70 -11.65
N HIS A 180 -27.52 -1.87 -10.60
CA HIS A 180 -27.35 -0.90 -9.51
C HIS A 180 -28.64 -0.52 -8.75
N ALA A 181 -29.63 -1.42 -8.71
CA ALA A 181 -30.87 -1.25 -7.96
C ALA A 181 -30.61 -0.84 -6.49
N GLY A 182 -31.31 0.20 -6.02
CA GLY A 182 -31.24 0.70 -4.65
C GLY A 182 -29.94 1.40 -4.24
N GLN A 183 -28.95 1.52 -5.14
CA GLN A 183 -27.65 2.13 -4.83
C GLN A 183 -27.73 3.66 -4.75
N VAL A 184 -26.90 4.23 -3.88
CA VAL A 184 -26.69 5.67 -3.82
C VAL A 184 -25.65 6.09 -4.86
N ALA A 185 -25.98 7.10 -5.66
CA ALA A 185 -25.12 7.64 -6.69
C ALA A 185 -25.19 9.17 -6.74
N PHE A 186 -24.24 9.76 -7.44
CA PHE A 186 -24.39 11.11 -7.97
C PHE A 186 -25.32 11.07 -9.18
N PRO A 187 -26.04 12.17 -9.49
CA PRO A 187 -26.68 12.31 -10.80
C PRO A 187 -25.64 12.17 -11.92
N GLY A 188 -25.90 11.33 -12.90
CA GLY A 188 -24.92 11.09 -13.96
C GLY A 188 -25.12 9.81 -14.76
N GLY A 189 -24.46 9.77 -15.91
CA GLY A 189 -24.69 8.75 -16.92
C GLY A 189 -23.62 8.72 -18.00
N ARG A 190 -23.93 8.04 -19.11
CA ARG A 190 -23.00 7.86 -20.23
C ARG A 190 -22.83 9.17 -21.00
N LEU A 191 -21.64 9.37 -21.57
CA LEU A 191 -21.44 10.44 -22.54
C LEU A 191 -22.13 10.06 -23.87
N ASP A 192 -22.85 11.02 -24.45
CA ASP A 192 -23.32 10.91 -25.83
C ASP A 192 -22.18 11.18 -26.83
N PRO A 193 -22.29 10.70 -28.10
CA PRO A 193 -21.25 10.93 -29.11
C PRO A 193 -20.96 12.43 -29.34
N GLY A 194 -19.72 12.83 -29.06
CA GLY A 194 -19.26 14.23 -29.20
C GLY A 194 -19.58 15.13 -28.01
N GLU A 195 -20.19 14.60 -26.96
CA GLU A 195 -20.46 15.31 -25.71
C GLU A 195 -19.20 15.35 -24.83
N ASP A 196 -18.93 16.48 -24.18
CA ASP A 196 -17.89 16.56 -23.15
C ASP A 196 -18.43 16.13 -21.76
N PRO A 197 -17.56 15.74 -20.81
CA PRO A 197 -18.00 15.27 -19.50
C PRO A 197 -18.85 16.26 -18.69
N VAL A 198 -18.58 17.57 -18.79
CA VAL A 198 -19.34 18.59 -18.07
C VAL A 198 -20.75 18.68 -18.64
N THR A 199 -20.86 18.71 -19.96
CA THR A 199 -22.14 18.70 -20.67
C THR A 199 -22.95 17.45 -20.28
N ALA A 200 -22.34 16.26 -20.30
CA ALA A 200 -23.00 15.02 -19.90
C ALA A 200 -23.50 15.06 -18.44
N ALA A 201 -22.63 15.43 -17.48
CA ALA A 201 -23.01 15.49 -16.07
C ALA A 201 -24.18 16.47 -15.82
N LEU A 202 -24.18 17.63 -16.49
CA LEU A 202 -25.26 18.61 -16.38
C LEU A 202 -26.56 18.14 -17.03
N ARG A 203 -26.49 17.43 -18.17
CA ARG A 203 -27.67 16.87 -18.85
C ARG A 203 -28.34 15.83 -17.96
N GLU A 204 -27.55 14.88 -17.45
CA GLU A 204 -28.03 13.81 -16.58
C GLU A 204 -28.61 14.37 -15.28
N ALA A 205 -28.01 15.40 -14.67
CA ALA A 205 -28.59 16.06 -13.50
C ALA A 205 -29.92 16.76 -13.78
N GLU A 206 -30.08 17.35 -14.98
CA GLU A 206 -31.36 17.93 -15.40
C GLU A 206 -32.42 16.83 -15.64
N GLU A 207 -32.04 15.71 -16.25
CA GLU A 207 -32.96 14.60 -16.54
C GLU A 207 -33.36 13.79 -15.29
N GLU A 208 -32.41 13.49 -14.40
CA GLU A 208 -32.64 12.64 -13.24
C GLU A 208 -33.29 13.37 -12.07
N VAL A 209 -32.91 14.63 -11.83
CA VAL A 209 -33.34 15.39 -10.63
C VAL A 209 -33.91 16.77 -10.93
N ALA A 210 -34.15 17.10 -12.21
CA ALA A 210 -34.67 18.40 -12.65
C ALA A 210 -33.81 19.60 -12.21
N LEU A 211 -32.49 19.41 -12.05
CA LEU A 211 -31.56 20.47 -11.70
C LEU A 211 -31.27 21.33 -12.95
N PRO A 212 -31.70 22.61 -13.00
CA PRO A 212 -31.47 23.44 -14.18
C PRO A 212 -29.98 23.71 -14.38
N ARG A 213 -29.47 23.42 -15.59
CA ARG A 213 -28.04 23.53 -15.93
C ARG A 213 -27.46 24.93 -15.67
N ALA A 214 -28.28 25.98 -15.86
CA ALA A 214 -27.90 27.37 -15.64
C ALA A 214 -27.70 27.76 -14.16
N LEU A 215 -28.12 26.91 -13.22
CA LEU A 215 -27.92 27.13 -11.78
C LEU A 215 -26.67 26.42 -11.24
N VAL A 216 -25.93 25.71 -12.08
CA VAL A 216 -24.70 25.03 -11.68
C VAL A 216 -23.50 25.89 -12.07
N ASP A 217 -22.80 26.41 -11.07
CA ASP A 217 -21.48 27.02 -11.26
C ASP A 217 -20.41 25.92 -11.26
N VAL A 218 -19.99 25.50 -12.45
CA VAL A 218 -19.03 24.40 -12.61
C VAL A 218 -17.64 24.85 -12.17
N ILE A 219 -17.09 24.16 -11.18
CA ILE A 219 -15.76 24.43 -10.63
C ILE A 219 -14.68 23.73 -11.46
N GLY A 220 -14.92 22.47 -11.83
CA GLY A 220 -13.97 21.68 -12.62
C GLY A 220 -14.29 20.18 -12.63
N SER A 221 -13.46 19.41 -13.33
CA SER A 221 -13.56 17.95 -13.43
C SER A 221 -12.35 17.28 -12.79
N ILE A 222 -12.55 16.06 -12.31
CA ILE A 222 -11.56 15.24 -11.61
C ILE A 222 -11.12 14.08 -12.52
N ALA A 223 -9.95 13.50 -12.24
CA ALA A 223 -9.46 12.35 -13.00
C ALA A 223 -10.52 11.24 -13.09
N PRO A 224 -10.73 10.62 -14.27
CA PRO A 224 -11.76 9.61 -14.43
C PRO A 224 -11.55 8.41 -13.50
N TYR A 225 -12.57 8.09 -12.72
CA TYR A 225 -12.61 6.90 -11.87
C TYR A 225 -13.00 5.68 -12.72
N ARG A 226 -12.12 4.67 -12.74
CA ARG A 226 -12.37 3.42 -13.46
C ARG A 226 -13.22 2.49 -12.60
N THR A 227 -14.44 2.19 -13.05
CA THR A 227 -15.31 1.27 -12.34
C THR A 227 -15.04 -0.17 -12.77
N VAL A 228 -15.25 -1.11 -11.84
CA VAL A 228 -15.28 -2.55 -12.12
C VAL A 228 -16.41 -2.96 -13.09
N THR A 229 -17.34 -2.05 -13.38
CA THR A 229 -18.44 -2.25 -14.33
C THR A 229 -18.13 -1.80 -15.76
N GLY A 230 -16.88 -1.39 -16.04
CA GLY A 230 -16.41 -1.06 -17.39
C GLY A 230 -16.65 0.38 -17.81
N PHE A 231 -16.77 1.31 -16.84
CA PHE A 231 -16.90 2.74 -17.11
C PHE A 231 -15.65 3.51 -16.70
N ALA A 232 -15.34 4.56 -17.47
CA ALA A 232 -14.45 5.65 -17.05
C ALA A 232 -15.35 6.82 -16.65
N VAL A 233 -15.66 6.94 -15.35
CA VAL A 233 -16.58 7.93 -14.82
C VAL A 233 -15.81 9.20 -14.46
N THR A 234 -16.07 10.30 -15.16
CA THR A 234 -15.48 11.61 -14.88
C THR A 234 -16.32 12.36 -13.85
N PRO A 235 -15.82 12.62 -12.64
CA PRO A 235 -16.53 13.43 -11.66
C PRO A 235 -16.42 14.91 -12.01
N VAL A 236 -17.55 15.61 -12.08
CA VAL A 236 -17.65 17.05 -12.34
C VAL A 236 -18.15 17.71 -11.07
N VAL A 237 -17.42 18.68 -10.55
CA VAL A 237 -17.79 19.42 -9.33
C VAL A 237 -18.47 20.72 -9.72
N GLY A 238 -19.65 20.97 -9.17
CA GLY A 238 -20.40 22.20 -9.39
C GLY A 238 -21.04 22.71 -8.11
N VAL A 239 -21.14 24.04 -7.99
CA VAL A 239 -21.84 24.70 -6.88
C VAL A 239 -23.25 25.07 -7.32
N VAL A 240 -24.24 24.81 -6.47
CA VAL A 240 -25.66 25.10 -6.74
C VAL A 240 -26.29 25.92 -5.61
N PRO A 241 -27.31 26.74 -5.87
CA PRO A 241 -28.06 27.43 -4.81
C PRO A 241 -28.61 26.46 -3.76
N ALA A 242 -28.63 26.89 -2.49
CA ALA A 242 -29.10 26.07 -1.37
C ALA A 242 -30.50 25.47 -1.60
N ASP A 243 -31.46 26.28 -2.05
CA ASP A 243 -32.87 25.90 -2.11
C ASP A 243 -33.34 25.56 -3.52
N VAL A 244 -32.48 24.94 -4.34
CA VAL A 244 -32.86 24.57 -5.70
C VAL A 244 -33.98 23.49 -5.66
N PRO A 245 -35.12 23.69 -6.37
CA PRO A 245 -36.18 22.70 -6.38
C PRO A 245 -35.76 21.49 -7.23
N LEU A 246 -35.58 20.33 -6.59
CA LEU A 246 -35.23 19.08 -7.24
C LEU A 246 -36.46 18.18 -7.37
N VAL A 247 -36.63 17.54 -8.52
CA VAL A 247 -37.73 16.59 -8.78
C VAL A 247 -37.14 15.30 -9.35
N PRO A 248 -37.23 14.17 -8.63
CA PRO A 248 -36.71 12.90 -9.12
C PRO A 248 -37.49 12.42 -10.35
N SER A 249 -36.78 11.89 -11.34
CA SER A 249 -37.36 11.12 -12.42
C SER A 249 -37.83 9.76 -11.89
N GLU A 250 -39.15 9.52 -11.88
CA GLU A 250 -39.76 8.29 -11.34
C GLU A 250 -39.25 7.00 -12.01
N ALA A 251 -38.72 7.10 -13.23
CA ALA A 251 -38.18 5.95 -13.95
C ALA A 251 -36.89 5.41 -13.33
N GLU A 252 -36.05 6.28 -12.75
CA GLU A 252 -34.66 5.93 -12.38
C GLU A 252 -34.31 6.29 -10.93
N VAL A 253 -34.94 7.32 -10.36
CA VAL A 253 -34.60 7.86 -9.04
C VAL A 253 -35.75 7.65 -8.06
N ALA A 254 -35.51 6.86 -7.01
CA ALA A 254 -36.46 6.65 -5.92
C ALA A 254 -36.53 7.84 -4.96
N SER A 255 -35.39 8.49 -4.69
CA SER A 255 -35.33 9.68 -3.85
C SER A 255 -34.08 10.50 -4.11
N VAL A 256 -34.20 11.81 -3.90
CA VAL A 256 -33.08 12.77 -3.86
C VAL A 256 -32.89 13.21 -2.43
N PHE A 257 -31.64 13.31 -1.98
CA PHE A 257 -31.31 13.72 -0.63
C PHE A 257 -29.96 14.45 -0.61
N GLU A 258 -29.72 15.16 0.48
CA GLU A 258 -28.51 15.96 0.68
C GLU A 258 -27.75 15.41 1.90
N VAL A 259 -26.43 15.28 1.75
CA VAL A 259 -25.52 14.89 2.85
C VAL A 259 -24.53 16.00 3.10
N PRO A 260 -24.28 16.43 4.35
CA PRO A 260 -23.27 17.44 4.65
C PRO A 260 -21.91 17.07 4.05
N LEU A 261 -21.26 18.03 3.39
CA LEU A 261 -19.98 17.84 2.72
C LEU A 261 -18.90 17.42 3.73
N ASP A 262 -18.87 18.08 4.90
CA ASP A 262 -17.98 17.75 6.01
C ASP A 262 -18.09 16.27 6.42
N HIS A 263 -19.31 15.72 6.51
CA HIS A 263 -19.56 14.31 6.85
C HIS A 263 -19.05 13.34 5.78
N LEU A 264 -19.19 13.67 4.49
CA LEU A 264 -18.76 12.76 3.41
C LEU A 264 -17.23 12.65 3.31
N LEU A 265 -16.52 13.65 3.82
CA LEU A 265 -15.10 13.81 3.60
C LEU A 265 -14.26 13.63 4.84
N ASP A 266 -14.91 13.63 6.01
CA ASP A 266 -14.37 13.13 7.26
C ASP A 266 -13.88 11.67 7.07
N PRO A 267 -12.56 11.40 7.17
CA PRO A 267 -12.01 10.06 7.07
C PRO A 267 -12.61 9.09 8.09
N ALA A 268 -13.06 9.57 9.26
CA ALA A 268 -13.70 8.74 10.28
C ALA A 268 -15.07 8.19 9.81
N GLN A 269 -15.71 8.83 8.84
CA GLN A 269 -16.95 8.33 8.21
C GLN A 269 -16.66 7.41 7.01
N GLN A 270 -15.41 7.35 6.53
CA GLN A 270 -14.99 6.56 5.37
C GLN A 270 -14.48 5.19 5.81
N VAL A 271 -15.40 4.33 6.22
CA VAL A 271 -15.08 3.00 6.76
C VAL A 271 -14.65 2.06 5.62
N GLU A 272 -13.44 1.52 5.72
CA GLU A 272 -13.02 0.43 4.85
C GLU A 272 -13.73 -0.86 5.27
N ALA A 273 -14.52 -1.41 4.36
CA ALA A 273 -15.21 -2.67 4.52
C ALA A 273 -14.65 -3.70 3.56
N SER A 274 -14.75 -4.97 3.94
CA SER A 274 -14.39 -6.07 3.07
C SER A 274 -15.54 -7.05 2.90
N ALA A 275 -15.74 -7.56 1.69
CA ALA A 275 -16.70 -8.62 1.41
C ALA A 275 -16.03 -9.76 0.64
N GLU A 276 -16.37 -11.00 0.99
CA GLU A 276 -16.02 -12.14 0.16
C GLU A 276 -16.87 -12.14 -1.10
N TRP A 277 -16.20 -12.07 -2.24
CA TRP A 277 -16.83 -12.17 -3.54
C TRP A 277 -16.06 -13.20 -4.37
N ARG A 278 -16.75 -14.27 -4.77
CA ARG A 278 -16.18 -15.40 -5.52
C ARG A 278 -14.90 -16.01 -4.90
N GLY A 279 -14.82 -16.05 -3.56
CA GLY A 279 -13.72 -16.65 -2.81
C GLY A 279 -12.49 -15.74 -2.62
N GLN A 280 -12.61 -14.44 -2.95
CA GLN A 280 -11.60 -13.43 -2.65
C GLN A 280 -12.19 -12.32 -1.77
N THR A 281 -11.43 -11.89 -0.77
CA THR A 281 -11.77 -10.74 0.07
C THR A 281 -11.51 -9.46 -0.72
N ARG A 282 -12.57 -8.71 -1.02
CA ARG A 282 -12.48 -7.41 -1.68
C ARG A 282 -12.68 -6.29 -0.69
N HIS A 283 -11.89 -5.24 -0.81
CA HIS A 283 -11.95 -4.05 0.03
C HIS A 283 -12.67 -2.91 -0.73
N PHE A 284 -13.53 -2.17 -0.04
CA PHE A 284 -14.24 -1.01 -0.57
C PHE A 284 -14.59 -0.04 0.56
N TYR A 285 -14.85 1.22 0.21
CA TYR A 285 -15.25 2.23 1.20
C TYR A 285 -16.76 2.26 1.38
N GLU A 286 -17.19 2.45 2.63
CA GLU A 286 -18.56 2.71 3.03
C GLU A 286 -18.64 4.01 3.83
N ILE A 287 -19.62 4.85 3.49
CA ILE A 287 -20.01 6.03 4.26
C ILE A 287 -21.47 5.83 4.67
N ARG A 288 -21.75 5.91 5.97
CA ARG A 288 -23.11 5.77 6.51
C ARG A 288 -23.73 7.15 6.72
N TRP A 289 -24.94 7.34 6.24
CA TRP A 289 -25.70 8.57 6.48
C TRP A 289 -27.16 8.22 6.74
N GLN A 290 -27.63 8.47 7.98
CA GLN A 290 -28.97 8.06 8.42
C GLN A 290 -29.20 6.56 8.17
N ASP A 291 -30.28 6.20 7.48
CA ASP A 291 -30.62 4.84 7.06
C ASP A 291 -29.94 4.42 5.75
N ARG A 292 -29.15 5.30 5.13
CA ARG A 292 -28.54 5.10 3.81
C ARG A 292 -27.08 4.65 3.91
N ARG A 293 -26.69 3.80 2.97
CA ARG A 293 -25.33 3.30 2.79
C ARG A 293 -24.79 3.79 1.46
N ILE A 294 -23.75 4.61 1.51
CA ILE A 294 -23.01 5.09 0.34
C ILE A 294 -21.78 4.20 0.22
N TRP A 295 -21.61 3.50 -0.89
CA TRP A 295 -20.56 2.50 -1.06
C TRP A 295 -20.18 2.32 -2.53
N GLY A 296 -19.10 1.58 -2.79
CA GLY A 296 -18.65 1.29 -4.15
C GLY A 296 -18.08 2.53 -4.85
N ALA A 297 -18.38 2.71 -6.14
CA ALA A 297 -17.80 3.78 -6.96
C ALA A 297 -18.11 5.18 -6.40
N THR A 298 -19.31 5.42 -5.88
CA THR A 298 -19.70 6.70 -5.28
C THR A 298 -18.83 7.03 -4.07
N ALA A 299 -18.68 6.08 -3.14
CA ALA A 299 -17.83 6.28 -1.96
C ALA A 299 -16.35 6.40 -2.34
N ALA A 300 -15.87 5.59 -3.30
CA ALA A 300 -14.51 5.68 -3.79
C ALA A 300 -14.21 7.03 -4.47
N MET A 301 -15.14 7.58 -5.25
CA MET A 301 -15.02 8.92 -5.83
C MET A 301 -15.01 10.00 -4.75
N LEU A 302 -15.76 9.87 -3.65
CA LEU A 302 -15.72 10.80 -2.51
C LEU A 302 -14.40 10.72 -1.73
N VAL A 303 -13.88 9.52 -1.53
CA VAL A 303 -12.57 9.29 -0.90
C VAL A 303 -11.45 9.84 -1.78
N ASN A 304 -11.52 9.60 -3.09
CA ASN A 304 -10.57 10.16 -4.06
C ASN A 304 -10.67 11.67 -4.14
N LEU A 305 -11.87 12.24 -4.13
CA LEU A 305 -12.12 13.67 -4.05
C LEU A 305 -11.44 14.30 -2.82
N ALA A 306 -11.50 13.61 -1.66
CA ALA A 306 -10.80 14.06 -0.46
C ALA A 306 -9.27 14.05 -0.61
N ARG A 307 -8.73 13.03 -1.30
CA ARG A 307 -7.28 12.78 -1.46
C ARG A 307 -6.65 13.58 -2.60
N GLU A 308 -7.27 13.62 -3.77
CA GLU A 308 -6.80 14.36 -4.95
C GLU A 308 -6.85 15.87 -4.74
N GLY A 309 -7.88 16.39 -4.05
CA GLY A 309 -7.95 17.80 -3.68
C GLY A 309 -6.78 18.21 -2.78
N PHE A 310 -6.37 17.34 -1.86
CA PHE A 310 -5.22 17.59 -0.99
C PHE A 310 -3.90 17.53 -1.76
N ALA A 311 -3.71 16.54 -2.65
CA ALA A 311 -2.51 16.45 -3.48
C ALA A 311 -2.36 17.68 -4.41
N ALA A 312 -3.43 18.09 -5.08
CA ALA A 312 -3.46 19.27 -5.94
C ALA A 312 -3.19 20.56 -5.15
N LEU A 313 -3.69 20.66 -3.92
CA LEU A 313 -3.38 21.76 -3.01
C LEU A 313 -1.88 21.85 -2.72
N ILE A 314 -1.25 20.74 -2.34
CA ILE A 314 0.18 20.71 -2.04
C ILE A 314 1.02 21.03 -3.28
N GLU A 315 0.66 20.50 -4.44
CA GLU A 315 1.33 20.83 -5.71
C GLU A 315 1.22 22.33 -6.04
N ALA A 316 0.01 22.90 -5.97
CA ALA A 316 -0.22 24.33 -6.21
C ALA A 316 0.60 25.22 -5.27
N LEU A 317 0.74 24.79 -4.02
CA LEU A 317 1.51 25.48 -2.99
C LEU A 317 3.01 25.19 -3.04
N GLY A 318 3.52 24.55 -4.10
CA GLY A 318 4.95 24.38 -4.34
C GLY A 318 5.59 23.18 -3.64
N GLY A 319 4.79 22.18 -3.26
CA GLY A 319 5.26 20.92 -2.71
C GLY A 319 5.77 20.98 -1.26
N PRO A 320 6.35 19.88 -0.75
CA PRO A 320 6.80 19.74 0.65
C PRO A 320 7.93 20.71 1.04
N ASP A 321 8.64 21.25 0.05
CA ASP A 321 9.67 22.28 0.27
C ASP A 321 9.05 23.63 0.65
N GLN A 322 7.91 23.98 0.08
CA GLN A 322 7.27 25.27 0.34
C GLN A 322 6.21 25.18 1.43
N THR A 323 5.56 24.03 1.56
CA THR A 323 4.36 23.86 2.39
C THR A 323 4.41 22.57 3.19
N ARG A 324 4.08 22.64 4.48
CA ARG A 324 4.18 21.54 5.45
C ARG A 324 2.94 21.45 6.31
N LEU A 325 2.55 20.23 6.69
CA LEU A 325 1.61 20.01 7.79
C LEU A 325 2.21 20.59 9.07
N VAL A 326 1.39 21.19 9.93
CA VAL A 326 1.89 21.79 11.16
C VAL A 326 0.95 21.65 12.33
N GLY A 327 1.50 21.48 13.53
CA GLY A 327 0.75 21.63 14.77
C GLY A 327 -0.12 20.43 15.12
N GLY A 328 -1.40 20.67 15.42
CA GLY A 328 -2.31 19.65 15.97
C GLY A 328 -2.41 18.42 15.10
N VAL A 329 -2.49 18.61 13.77
CA VAL A 329 -2.54 17.52 12.80
C VAL A 329 -1.32 16.59 12.92
N VAL A 330 -0.12 17.14 13.05
CA VAL A 330 1.12 16.34 13.17
C VAL A 330 1.17 15.61 14.52
N ARG A 331 0.81 16.30 15.60
CA ARG A 331 0.75 15.74 16.95
C ARG A 331 -0.22 14.57 17.04
N ASP A 332 -1.44 14.75 16.56
CA ASP A 332 -2.52 13.77 16.72
C ASP A 332 -2.24 12.54 15.87
N THR A 333 -1.74 12.72 14.64
CA THR A 333 -1.28 11.60 13.80
C THR A 333 -0.15 10.80 14.46
N LEU A 334 0.83 11.45 15.09
CA LEU A 334 1.90 10.74 15.82
C LEU A 334 1.39 9.95 17.03
N LEU A 335 0.27 10.35 17.62
CA LEU A 335 -0.40 9.64 18.71
C LEU A 335 -1.35 8.54 18.22
N GLY A 336 -1.49 8.36 16.91
CA GLY A 336 -2.47 7.45 16.31
C GLY A 336 -3.92 7.91 16.51
N LEU A 337 -4.12 9.22 16.65
CA LEU A 337 -5.44 9.86 16.80
C LEU A 337 -5.83 10.54 15.48
N ASP A 338 -7.13 10.60 15.22
CA ASP A 338 -7.67 11.34 14.08
C ASP A 338 -7.62 12.86 14.38
N PRO A 339 -6.96 13.66 13.54
CA PRO A 339 -6.87 15.10 13.74
C PRO A 339 -8.21 15.78 13.41
N ALA A 340 -8.65 16.69 14.28
CA ALA A 340 -9.90 17.43 14.09
C ALA A 340 -9.81 18.48 12.97
N ASP A 341 -8.65 19.12 12.83
CA ASP A 341 -8.38 20.17 11.84
C ASP A 341 -7.04 19.90 11.14
N VAL A 342 -6.95 20.28 9.86
CA VAL A 342 -5.73 20.14 9.04
C VAL A 342 -5.16 21.53 8.77
N ASP A 343 -4.02 21.82 9.41
CA ASP A 343 -3.30 23.08 9.25
C ASP A 343 -2.05 22.88 8.38
N LEU A 344 -1.88 23.80 7.43
CA LEU A 344 -0.68 23.92 6.61
C LEU A 344 0.07 25.21 6.97
N ALA A 345 1.38 25.11 7.09
CA ALA A 345 2.28 26.25 7.11
C ALA A 345 3.01 26.35 5.77
N THR A 346 3.21 27.57 5.26
CA THR A 346 3.86 27.80 3.96
C THR A 346 4.80 29.00 3.97
N ARG A 347 5.88 28.95 3.18
CA ARG A 347 6.77 30.11 2.94
C ARG A 347 6.15 31.16 2.01
N LEU A 348 5.08 30.81 1.30
CA LEU A 348 4.39 31.70 0.37
C LEU A 348 3.68 32.81 1.13
N LEU A 349 3.74 34.04 0.60
CA LEU A 349 2.94 35.15 1.13
C LEU A 349 1.44 34.95 0.84
N PRO A 350 0.52 35.53 1.61
CA PRO A 350 -0.92 35.31 1.44
C PRO A 350 -1.43 35.61 0.03
N ASP A 351 -0.93 36.67 -0.60
CA ASP A 351 -1.29 37.04 -1.97
C ASP A 351 -0.78 36.01 -3.00
N ASP A 352 0.40 35.43 -2.77
CA ASP A 352 0.95 34.36 -3.62
C ASP A 352 0.19 33.06 -3.45
N VAL A 353 -0.23 32.74 -2.21
CA VAL A 353 -1.13 31.61 -1.92
C VAL A 353 -2.43 31.77 -2.70
N LEU A 354 -3.09 32.93 -2.59
CA LEU A 354 -4.34 33.21 -3.32
C LEU A 354 -4.15 33.10 -4.84
N ALA A 355 -3.06 33.65 -5.38
CA ALA A 355 -2.76 33.59 -6.80
C ALA A 355 -2.55 32.16 -7.31
N ARG A 356 -1.80 31.34 -6.55
CA ARG A 356 -1.51 29.94 -6.89
C ARG A 356 -2.74 29.05 -6.78
N LEU A 357 -3.53 29.21 -5.71
CA LEU A 357 -4.79 28.48 -5.55
C LEU A 357 -5.76 28.82 -6.69
N LYS A 358 -5.87 30.10 -7.05
CA LYS A 358 -6.67 30.53 -8.20
C LYS A 358 -6.19 29.91 -9.52
N ALA A 359 -4.88 29.88 -9.75
CA ALA A 359 -4.30 29.26 -10.95
C ALA A 359 -4.56 27.75 -11.02
N ALA A 360 -4.62 27.08 -9.86
CA ALA A 360 -4.96 25.66 -9.73
C ALA A 360 -6.47 25.37 -9.71
N GLY A 361 -7.33 26.39 -9.85
CA GLY A 361 -8.79 26.22 -9.78
C GLY A 361 -9.32 25.92 -8.37
N ILE A 362 -8.52 26.14 -7.33
CA ILE A 362 -8.91 25.91 -5.93
C ILE A 362 -9.49 27.20 -5.36
N ARG A 363 -10.76 27.13 -4.91
CA ARG A 363 -11.42 28.27 -4.24
C ARG A 363 -10.69 28.57 -2.93
N ALA A 364 -10.41 29.84 -2.69
CA ALA A 364 -9.73 30.30 -1.47
C ALA A 364 -10.48 31.46 -0.82
N VAL A 365 -10.54 31.46 0.51
CA VAL A 365 -11.13 32.53 1.30
C VAL A 365 -10.01 33.24 2.09
N PRO A 366 -9.89 34.57 1.99
CA PRO A 366 -8.90 35.34 2.73
C PRO A 366 -9.28 35.46 4.21
N THR A 367 -9.04 34.38 4.97
CA THR A 367 -9.37 34.25 6.38
C THR A 367 -8.23 34.76 7.25
N GLY A 368 -8.32 36.01 7.69
CA GLY A 368 -7.29 36.56 8.57
C GLY A 368 -5.96 36.83 7.86
N ILE A 369 -6.00 37.42 6.67
CA ILE A 369 -4.81 37.90 5.92
C ILE A 369 -3.85 38.71 6.80
N ALA A 370 -4.36 39.52 7.73
CA ALA A 370 -3.54 40.30 8.66
C ALA A 370 -2.59 39.44 9.53
N HIS A 371 -2.92 38.15 9.68
CA HIS A 371 -2.11 37.15 10.37
C HIS A 371 -1.46 36.13 9.42
N GLY A 372 -1.62 36.30 8.10
CA GLY A 372 -1.03 35.45 7.09
C GLY A 372 -1.81 34.18 6.75
N THR A 373 -3.08 34.08 7.16
CA THR A 373 -3.89 32.88 6.92
C THR A 373 -4.81 33.04 5.72
N VAL A 374 -4.94 31.98 4.93
CA VAL A 374 -5.83 31.82 3.79
C VAL A 374 -6.44 30.43 3.90
N THR A 375 -7.77 30.32 3.80
CA THR A 375 -8.44 29.01 3.82
C THR A 375 -8.62 28.52 2.39
N ALA A 376 -7.95 27.43 2.03
CA ALA A 376 -8.24 26.68 0.82
C ALA A 376 -9.52 25.88 1.03
N VAL A 377 -10.50 26.06 0.15
CA VAL A 377 -11.76 25.32 0.19
C VAL A 377 -11.60 24.14 -0.74
N LEU A 378 -11.19 23.01 -0.18
CA LEU A 378 -11.20 21.77 -0.90
C LEU A 378 -12.59 21.17 -0.85
N PRO A 379 -12.91 20.28 -1.80
CA PRO A 379 -14.03 19.41 -1.64
C PRO A 379 -14.02 18.79 -0.25
N SER A 380 -12.89 18.24 0.22
CA SER A 380 -12.71 17.60 1.54
C SER A 380 -13.01 18.45 2.77
N GLY A 381 -13.18 19.76 2.60
CA GLY A 381 -13.35 20.70 3.70
C GLY A 381 -12.34 21.84 3.64
N PRO A 382 -12.49 22.82 4.56
CA PRO A 382 -11.56 23.92 4.66
C PRO A 382 -10.20 23.45 5.18
N ILE A 383 -9.13 23.90 4.53
CA ILE A 383 -7.75 23.74 5.01
C ILE A 383 -7.15 25.12 5.22
N GLU A 384 -6.67 25.37 6.43
CA GLU A 384 -6.00 26.63 6.74
C GLU A 384 -4.56 26.59 6.25
N VAL A 385 -4.22 27.49 5.34
CA VAL A 385 -2.87 27.70 4.81
C VAL A 385 -2.33 28.98 5.43
N THR A 386 -1.32 28.86 6.27
CA THR A 386 -0.76 29.96 7.03
C THR A 386 0.67 30.26 6.61
N THR A 387 0.93 31.49 6.18
CA THR A 387 2.28 31.98 5.93
C THR A 387 3.11 31.95 7.21
N LEU A 388 4.34 31.44 7.11
CA LEU A 388 5.30 31.46 8.21
C LEU A 388 5.49 32.88 8.73
N ARG A 389 5.50 33.01 10.06
CA ARG A 389 5.59 34.32 10.72
C ARG A 389 6.31 34.25 12.04
N HIS A 390 6.82 35.38 12.51
CA HIS A 390 7.29 35.60 13.88
C HIS A 390 6.59 36.81 14.51
N ASP A 391 6.59 36.87 15.84
CA ASP A 391 5.96 37.96 16.57
C ASP A 391 6.93 39.14 16.72
N VAL A 392 6.52 40.34 16.29
CA VAL A 392 7.31 41.59 16.40
C VAL A 392 7.01 42.32 17.72
N SER A 393 5.74 42.29 18.16
CA SER A 393 5.33 42.77 19.48
C SER A 393 4.08 42.04 19.94
N THR A 394 4.02 41.68 21.22
CA THR A 394 2.90 40.95 21.82
C THR A 394 2.18 41.82 22.87
N ASP A 395 0.88 42.07 22.69
CA ASP A 395 -0.01 42.57 23.75
C ASP A 395 -1.17 41.56 23.95
N GLY A 396 -1.01 40.69 24.95
CA GLY A 396 -1.96 39.61 25.21
C GLY A 396 -2.09 38.62 24.05
N ARG A 397 -3.30 38.44 23.52
CA ARG A 397 -3.58 37.53 22.38
C ARG A 397 -3.43 38.20 21.00
N HIS A 398 -3.11 39.49 20.95
CA HIS A 398 -2.93 40.22 19.71
C HIS A 398 -1.42 40.42 19.47
N ALA A 399 -0.86 39.63 18.56
CA ALA A 399 0.51 39.78 18.10
C ALA A 399 0.54 40.58 16.80
N VAL A 400 1.43 41.56 16.72
CA VAL A 400 1.86 42.12 15.43
C VAL A 400 2.85 41.13 14.85
N VAL A 401 2.52 40.56 13.70
CA VAL A 401 3.30 39.50 13.07
C VAL A 401 4.07 40.03 11.86
N ALA A 402 5.28 39.52 11.65
CA ALA A 402 6.03 39.70 10.42
C ALA A 402 6.24 38.33 9.75
N PHE A 403 6.09 38.29 8.42
CA PHE A 403 6.30 37.06 7.65
C PHE A 403 7.78 36.72 7.55
N THR A 404 8.08 35.43 7.51
CA THR A 404 9.44 34.88 7.44
C THR A 404 9.45 33.70 6.47
N ASP A 405 10.62 33.33 5.97
CA ASP A 405 10.83 32.10 5.19
C ASP A 405 11.51 30.98 6.02
N ALA A 406 11.84 31.29 7.29
CA ALA A 406 12.48 30.40 8.23
C ALA A 406 11.45 29.61 9.07
N TRP A 407 11.38 28.29 8.85
CA TRP A 407 10.54 27.39 9.64
C TRP A 407 10.84 27.47 11.15
N ASP A 408 12.10 27.71 11.51
CA ASP A 408 12.53 27.80 12.91
C ASP A 408 11.94 29.03 13.62
N GLU A 409 11.73 30.13 12.91
CA GLU A 409 11.11 31.33 13.47
C GLU A 409 9.61 31.11 13.71
N ASP A 410 8.91 30.47 12.78
CA ASP A 410 7.48 30.11 12.96
C ASP A 410 7.29 29.11 14.09
N ALA A 411 8.20 28.14 14.21
CA ALA A 411 8.19 27.17 15.29
C ALA A 411 8.45 27.82 16.66
N ALA A 412 9.15 28.96 16.72
CA ALA A 412 9.48 29.69 17.96
C ALA A 412 8.28 30.35 18.63
N ARG A 413 7.37 30.88 17.81
CA ARG A 413 6.20 31.63 18.30
C ARG A 413 5.04 30.72 18.73
N ARG A 414 5.16 29.41 18.54
CA ARG A 414 4.11 28.45 18.89
C ARG A 414 4.11 28.21 20.40
N ASP A 415 2.90 28.04 20.93
CA ASP A 415 2.61 27.95 22.35
C ASP A 415 3.19 26.70 23.03
N PHE A 416 3.07 25.55 22.36
CA PHE A 416 3.55 24.27 22.86
C PHE A 416 4.47 23.57 21.86
N THR A 417 5.51 22.94 22.38
CA THR A 417 6.50 22.21 21.58
C THR A 417 5.89 21.05 20.78
N MET A 418 4.87 20.40 21.33
CA MET A 418 4.10 19.36 20.62
C MET A 418 3.31 19.91 19.42
N ASN A 419 2.98 21.21 19.42
CA ASN A 419 2.30 21.89 18.32
C ASN A 419 3.28 22.67 17.42
N ALA A 420 4.58 22.58 17.69
CA ALA A 420 5.66 23.16 16.89
C ALA A 420 6.35 22.11 15.99
N LEU A 421 5.61 21.04 15.67
CA LEU A 421 6.05 19.97 14.78
C LEU A 421 5.54 20.23 13.37
N TYR A 422 6.37 19.87 12.39
CA TYR A 422 6.06 19.99 10.97
C TYR A 422 6.24 18.62 10.33
N ALA A 423 5.36 18.26 9.40
CA ALA A 423 5.47 17.02 8.65
C ALA A 423 5.34 17.26 7.16
N ASP A 424 6.01 16.41 6.39
CA ASP A 424 5.86 16.31 4.97
C ASP A 424 4.41 15.91 4.64
N PRO A 425 3.67 16.73 3.88
CA PRO A 425 2.26 16.48 3.61
C PRO A 425 2.04 15.28 2.68
N VAL A 426 3.08 14.78 2.00
CA VAL A 426 3.00 13.63 1.08
C VAL A 426 3.46 12.36 1.78
N THR A 427 4.61 12.40 2.45
CA THR A 427 5.23 11.20 3.05
C THR A 427 4.90 11.00 4.52
N GLY A 428 4.39 12.04 5.20
CA GLY A 428 4.18 12.04 6.64
C GLY A 428 5.47 12.13 7.46
N ALA A 429 6.63 12.26 6.81
CA ALA A 429 7.91 12.38 7.50
C ALA A 429 7.96 13.68 8.31
N VAL A 430 8.21 13.57 9.61
CA VAL A 430 8.35 14.75 10.50
C VAL A 430 9.68 15.43 10.19
N PHE A 431 9.65 16.72 9.86
CA PHE A 431 10.84 17.49 9.51
C PHE A 431 11.75 17.74 10.71
N ASP A 432 13.05 17.85 10.41
CA ASP A 432 14.14 17.98 11.36
C ASP A 432 14.11 19.28 12.16
N SER A 433 13.28 19.31 13.19
CA SER A 433 13.35 20.30 14.27
C SER A 433 13.61 19.65 15.62
N ALA A 434 13.97 18.35 15.66
CA ALA A 434 14.11 17.58 16.90
C ALA A 434 15.10 18.23 17.89
N VAL A 435 16.27 18.67 17.42
CA VAL A 435 17.28 19.36 18.25
C VAL A 435 16.70 20.61 18.92
N ARG A 436 16.01 21.43 18.13
CA ARG A 436 15.42 22.69 18.58
C ARG A 436 14.21 22.48 19.49
N VAL A 437 13.34 21.52 19.15
CA VAL A 437 12.17 21.13 19.95
C VAL A 437 12.63 20.62 21.31
N VAL A 438 13.64 19.75 21.34
CA VAL A 438 14.23 19.27 22.59
C VAL A 438 14.83 20.43 23.39
N LYS A 439 15.55 21.34 22.74
CA LYS A 439 16.07 22.56 23.39
C LYS A 439 14.96 23.41 24.01
N LEU A 440 13.88 23.69 23.29
CA LEU A 440 12.72 24.42 23.82
C LEU A 440 12.07 23.69 25.00
N MET A 441 11.92 22.37 24.91
CA MET A 441 11.37 21.57 26.01
C MET A 441 12.24 21.60 27.27
N ILE A 442 13.56 21.69 27.12
CA ILE A 442 14.50 21.89 28.22
C ILE A 442 14.35 23.30 28.79
N ASP A 443 14.43 24.33 27.93
CA ASP A 443 14.40 25.75 28.31
C ASP A 443 13.10 26.12 29.04
N HIS A 444 11.97 25.52 28.65
CA HIS A 444 10.66 25.69 29.30
C HIS A 444 10.37 24.67 30.42
N GLY A 445 11.32 23.78 30.75
CA GLY A 445 11.20 22.83 31.86
C GLY A 445 10.19 21.71 31.65
N ILE A 446 9.75 21.45 30.41
CA ILE A 446 8.78 20.39 30.07
C ILE A 446 9.36 19.02 30.42
N PHE A 447 10.63 18.75 30.06
CA PHE A 447 11.25 17.46 30.36
C PHE A 447 11.39 17.19 31.86
N ARG A 448 11.46 18.22 32.71
CA ARG A 448 11.53 18.03 34.18
C ARG A 448 10.34 17.22 34.73
N ALA A 449 9.18 17.30 34.07
CA ALA A 449 7.98 16.57 34.49
C ALA A 449 7.93 15.12 33.98
N VAL A 450 8.53 14.82 32.82
CA VAL A 450 8.32 13.53 32.10
C VAL A 450 9.61 12.72 31.93
N LEU A 451 10.73 13.37 31.62
CA LEU A 451 12.06 12.81 31.42
C LEU A 451 13.11 13.76 32.02
N PRO A 452 13.18 13.93 33.36
CA PRO A 452 14.05 14.91 34.00
C PRO A 452 15.55 14.69 33.73
N GLU A 453 15.91 13.52 33.19
CA GLU A 453 17.25 13.16 32.77
C GLU A 453 17.70 13.91 31.50
N ILE A 454 16.77 14.41 30.70
CA ILE A 454 17.05 15.23 29.51
C ILE A 454 17.24 16.68 29.95
N VAL A 455 18.50 17.12 29.97
CA VAL A 455 18.90 18.43 30.48
C VAL A 455 19.70 19.27 29.48
N ASP A 456 20.19 18.67 28.40
CA ASP A 456 20.98 19.33 27.35
C ASP A 456 20.62 18.74 25.98
N ALA A 457 20.51 19.62 24.98
CA ALA A 457 20.24 19.26 23.59
C ALA A 457 21.52 19.19 22.74
N THR A 458 22.66 19.67 23.26
CA THR A 458 23.95 19.69 22.54
C THR A 458 24.35 18.32 22.00
N PRO A 459 24.29 17.22 22.78
CA PRO A 459 24.64 15.89 22.28
C PRO A 459 23.77 15.43 21.11
N LEU A 460 22.50 15.80 21.11
CA LEU A 460 21.58 15.49 20.02
C LEU A 460 21.90 16.28 18.74
N ALA A 461 22.34 17.54 18.88
CA ALA A 461 22.79 18.34 17.74
C ALA A 461 24.00 17.70 17.05
N GLU A 462 25.01 17.31 17.84
CA GLU A 462 26.20 16.63 17.32
C GLU A 462 25.88 15.28 16.67
N LEU A 463 24.98 14.50 17.29
CA LEU A 463 24.54 13.23 16.72
C LEU A 463 23.83 13.45 15.37
N ALA A 464 22.95 14.45 15.28
CA ALA A 464 22.21 14.75 14.05
C ALA A 464 23.15 15.13 12.90
N GLU A 465 24.22 15.88 13.17
CA GLU A 465 25.26 16.19 12.17
C GLU A 465 25.98 14.92 11.70
N ARG A 466 26.31 13.99 12.61
CA ARG A 466 26.94 12.70 12.26
C ARG A 466 26.02 11.81 11.45
N GLU A 467 24.74 11.73 11.82
CA GLU A 467 23.71 10.99 11.07
C GLU A 467 23.63 11.49 9.62
N ALA A 468 23.53 12.82 9.45
CA ALA A 468 23.48 13.44 8.14
C ALA A 468 24.76 13.21 7.32
N ALA A 469 25.93 13.40 7.93
CA ALA A 469 27.22 13.19 7.28
C ALA A 469 27.42 11.72 6.83
N ALA A 470 26.90 10.77 7.60
CA ALA A 470 26.98 9.34 7.29
C ALA A 470 25.85 8.83 6.37
N GLY A 471 24.88 9.67 5.99
CA GLY A 471 23.71 9.25 5.22
C GLY A 471 22.83 8.24 5.96
N ILE A 472 22.84 8.25 7.30
CA ILE A 472 22.05 7.36 8.14
C ILE A 472 20.78 8.08 8.59
N ALA A 473 19.63 7.44 8.38
CA ALA A 473 18.36 8.01 8.80
C ALA A 473 18.29 8.19 10.34
N PRO A 474 17.66 9.27 10.83
CA PRO A 474 17.36 9.48 12.24
C PRO A 474 16.69 8.26 12.90
N ASP A 475 17.08 7.94 14.14
CA ASP A 475 16.48 6.86 14.92
C ASP A 475 16.13 7.32 16.34
N ALA A 476 14.90 7.04 16.78
CA ALA A 476 14.39 7.52 18.05
C ALA A 476 15.13 6.93 19.27
N ILE A 477 15.53 5.65 19.22
CA ILE A 477 16.24 4.99 20.33
C ILE A 477 17.66 5.51 20.43
N ARG A 478 18.35 5.68 19.31
CA ARG A 478 19.69 6.28 19.26
C ARG A 478 19.68 7.72 19.77
N ARG A 479 18.71 8.52 19.31
CA ARG A 479 18.55 9.92 19.73
C ARG A 479 18.13 10.03 21.21
N LEU A 480 17.33 9.10 21.73
CA LEU A 480 17.04 9.04 23.16
C LEU A 480 18.30 8.68 23.97
N ALA A 481 19.10 7.72 23.49
CA ALA A 481 20.32 7.28 24.15
C ALA A 481 21.36 8.41 24.31
N THR A 482 21.45 9.34 23.35
CA THR A 482 22.36 10.50 23.46
C THR A 482 21.88 11.55 24.46
N LEU A 483 20.57 11.66 24.68
CA LEU A 483 19.96 12.69 25.53
C LEU A 483 19.93 12.35 27.02
N ILE A 484 20.08 11.08 27.39
CA ILE A 484 19.95 10.62 28.77
C ILE A 484 21.28 10.08 29.32
N PRO A 485 21.53 10.19 30.64
CA PRO A 485 22.67 9.54 31.27
C PRO A 485 22.60 8.01 31.09
N PRO A 486 23.72 7.32 30.80
CA PRO A 486 23.76 5.86 30.65
C PRO A 486 23.13 5.08 31.81
N ALA A 487 23.34 5.56 33.04
CA ALA A 487 22.79 4.93 34.25
C ALA A 487 21.24 4.99 34.33
N ALA A 488 20.61 5.91 33.59
CA ALA A 488 19.16 6.09 33.58
C ALA A 488 18.46 5.33 32.44
N ALA A 489 19.21 4.74 31.50
CA ALA A 489 18.66 4.08 30.30
C ALA A 489 17.58 3.04 30.63
N GLU A 490 17.84 2.16 31.61
CA GLU A 490 16.92 1.10 32.00
C GLU A 490 15.63 1.66 32.62
N SER A 491 15.75 2.60 33.55
CA SER A 491 14.60 3.22 34.21
C SER A 491 13.76 4.07 33.25
N VAL A 492 14.42 4.81 32.35
CA VAL A 492 13.75 5.62 31.32
C VAL A 492 13.01 4.70 30.34
N GLY A 493 13.66 3.65 29.84
CA GLY A 493 13.04 2.69 28.93
C GLY A 493 11.84 1.98 29.55
N ALA A 494 11.91 1.62 30.83
CA ALA A 494 10.77 1.06 31.56
C ALA A 494 9.63 2.08 31.72
N ARG A 495 9.94 3.34 32.08
CA ARG A 495 8.94 4.41 32.26
C ARG A 495 8.21 4.74 30.96
N LEU A 496 8.91 4.73 29.84
CA LEU A 496 8.34 4.93 28.50
C LEU A 496 7.67 3.66 27.93
N LYS A 497 7.70 2.53 28.66
CA LYS A 497 7.17 1.23 28.22
C LYS A 497 7.72 0.77 26.87
N LEU A 498 9.02 0.99 26.64
CA LEU A 498 9.69 0.55 25.43
C LEU A 498 9.64 -0.99 25.29
N SER A 499 9.71 -1.47 24.06
CA SER A 499 9.83 -2.90 23.78
C SER A 499 11.07 -3.49 24.45
N ASN A 500 11.08 -4.80 24.72
CA ASN A 500 12.26 -5.47 25.29
C ASN A 500 13.50 -5.31 24.39
N ALA A 501 13.30 -5.26 23.07
CA ALA A 501 14.38 -5.05 22.11
C ALA A 501 14.94 -3.62 22.19
N ASP A 502 14.09 -2.61 22.18
CA ASP A 502 14.50 -1.20 22.25
C ASP A 502 15.14 -0.85 23.58
N ARG A 503 14.61 -1.40 24.68
CA ARG A 503 15.19 -1.23 26.01
C ARG A 503 16.61 -1.82 26.08
N LYS A 504 16.81 -3.02 25.52
CA LYS A 504 18.15 -3.64 25.43
C LYS A 504 19.09 -2.78 24.57
N ARG A 505 18.60 -2.24 23.45
CA ARG A 505 19.34 -1.36 22.53
C ARG A 505 19.74 -0.05 23.21
N LEU A 506 18.81 0.61 23.91
CA LEU A 506 19.03 1.83 24.69
C LEU A 506 20.11 1.63 25.78
N CYS A 507 20.07 0.52 26.52
CA CYS A 507 21.06 0.20 27.55
C CYS A 507 22.44 -0.19 26.98
N ALA A 508 22.49 -0.69 25.74
CA ALA A 508 23.74 -1.09 25.08
C ALA A 508 24.43 0.04 24.31
N ALA A 509 23.67 1.06 23.89
CA ALA A 509 24.14 2.22 23.14
C ALA A 509 25.40 2.92 23.72
N PRO A 510 25.56 3.14 25.04
CA PRO A 510 26.72 3.85 25.59
C PRO A 510 27.99 2.98 25.70
N GLN A 511 27.99 1.71 25.28
CA GLN A 511 29.13 0.79 25.46
C GLN A 511 30.29 1.02 24.48
N GLY A 512 30.23 2.05 23.63
CA GLY A 512 31.29 2.41 22.67
C GLY A 512 31.49 1.39 21.56
N PRO A 513 32.43 1.56 20.61
CA PRO A 513 32.65 0.61 19.51
C PRO A 513 33.27 -0.74 19.94
N GLY A 514 33.97 -0.78 21.08
CA GLY A 514 34.84 -1.90 21.44
C GLY A 514 36.13 -1.93 20.60
N GLU A 515 36.93 -2.98 20.75
CA GLU A 515 38.27 -3.08 20.11
C GLU A 515 38.29 -3.93 18.83
N GLU A 516 37.24 -4.71 18.57
CA GLU A 516 37.20 -5.67 17.45
C GLU A 516 36.83 -5.02 16.09
N GLY A 517 36.48 -3.73 16.10
CA GLY A 517 36.11 -2.96 14.91
C GLY A 517 34.64 -3.10 14.48
N PRO A 518 34.19 -2.29 13.50
CA PRO A 518 32.76 -2.12 13.17
C PRO A 518 32.04 -3.41 12.75
N ARG A 519 32.64 -4.21 11.86
CA ARG A 519 32.01 -5.43 11.34
C ARG A 519 31.88 -6.52 12.40
N ALA A 520 32.91 -6.70 13.23
CA ALA A 520 32.87 -7.62 14.35
C ALA A 520 31.79 -7.21 15.37
N LEU A 521 31.69 -5.91 15.66
CA LEU A 521 30.65 -5.35 16.50
C LEU A 521 29.25 -5.66 15.92
N ALA A 522 29.01 -5.32 14.66
CA ALA A 522 27.74 -5.56 13.97
C ALA A 522 27.35 -7.04 13.94
N TYR A 523 28.30 -7.95 13.75
CA TYR A 523 28.07 -9.39 13.84
C TYR A 523 27.60 -9.81 15.25
N ARG A 524 28.22 -9.28 16.31
CA ARG A 524 27.92 -9.66 17.70
C ARG A 524 26.62 -9.09 18.25
N VAL A 525 26.32 -7.82 17.95
CA VAL A 525 25.19 -7.09 18.57
C VAL A 525 24.05 -6.75 17.62
N GLY A 526 24.20 -7.09 16.34
CA GLY A 526 23.29 -6.72 15.27
C GLY A 526 23.58 -5.33 14.69
N MET A 527 23.12 -5.12 13.45
CA MET A 527 23.42 -3.92 12.66
C MET A 527 22.98 -2.62 13.36
N ALA A 528 21.72 -2.55 13.80
CA ALA A 528 21.18 -1.35 14.44
C ALA A 528 21.98 -0.94 15.69
N SER A 529 22.24 -1.89 16.60
CA SER A 529 23.01 -1.63 17.83
C SER A 529 24.46 -1.22 17.55
N ALA A 530 25.07 -1.74 16.49
CA ALA A 530 26.43 -1.38 16.11
C ALA A 530 26.50 0.04 15.54
N ILE A 531 25.57 0.40 14.65
CA ILE A 531 25.44 1.76 14.11
C ILE A 531 25.26 2.76 15.25
N ASP A 532 24.40 2.46 16.22
CA ASP A 532 24.20 3.35 17.37
C ASP A 532 25.47 3.58 18.16
N ARG A 533 26.17 2.50 18.54
CA ARG A 533 27.40 2.58 19.33
C ARG A 533 28.51 3.33 18.60
N LEU A 534 28.63 3.16 17.28
CA LEU A 534 29.61 3.87 16.46
C LEU A 534 29.29 5.37 16.37
N LEU A 535 28.08 5.73 15.96
CA LEU A 535 27.66 7.14 15.80
C LEU A 535 27.70 7.92 17.12
N LEU A 536 27.27 7.31 18.22
CA LEU A 536 27.31 7.92 19.56
C LEU A 536 28.75 8.13 20.06
N SER A 537 29.70 7.32 19.58
CA SER A 537 31.13 7.46 19.92
C SER A 537 31.90 8.34 18.93
N GLY A 538 31.25 8.84 17.87
CA GLY A 538 31.89 9.61 16.82
C GLY A 538 32.74 8.79 15.85
N GLU A 539 32.52 7.47 15.79
CA GLU A 539 33.25 6.55 14.92
C GLU A 539 32.60 6.42 13.54
N ASP A 540 33.41 6.04 12.55
CA ASP A 540 32.95 5.83 11.17
C ASP A 540 32.08 4.57 11.02
N VAL A 541 30.99 4.71 10.26
CA VAL A 541 30.04 3.63 9.96
C VAL A 541 30.16 3.12 8.52
N SER A 542 31.02 3.71 7.68
CA SER A 542 31.13 3.34 6.26
C SER A 542 31.41 1.86 6.04
N ALA A 543 32.17 1.22 6.94
CA ALA A 543 32.49 -0.21 6.87
C ALA A 543 31.26 -1.16 6.98
N LEU A 544 30.12 -0.62 7.44
CA LEU A 544 28.84 -1.32 7.58
C LEU A 544 27.84 -1.00 6.46
N GLN A 545 28.07 0.08 5.71
CA GLN A 545 27.22 0.41 4.57
C GLN A 545 27.34 -0.69 3.52
N GLU A 546 26.19 -1.16 3.03
CA GLU A 546 26.09 -2.26 2.04
C GLU A 546 26.72 -3.59 2.49
N TRP A 547 27.11 -3.74 3.77
CA TRP A 547 27.70 -4.96 4.30
C TRP A 547 26.65 -5.82 5.00
N THR A 548 26.49 -7.05 4.53
CA THR A 548 25.63 -8.04 5.17
C THR A 548 26.47 -8.99 6.03
N PRO A 549 26.17 -9.14 7.34
CA PRO A 549 26.88 -10.09 8.19
C PRO A 549 26.81 -11.52 7.61
N PRO A 550 27.95 -12.17 7.33
CA PRO A 550 27.97 -13.52 6.80
C PRO A 550 27.59 -14.54 7.88
N ALA A 551 27.03 -15.69 7.50
CA ALA A 551 26.86 -16.81 8.41
C ALA A 551 28.18 -17.57 8.58
N LEU A 552 28.48 -18.03 9.81
CA LEU A 552 29.65 -18.87 10.06
C LEU A 552 29.54 -20.16 9.21
N PRO A 553 30.50 -20.44 8.30
CA PRO A 553 30.37 -21.53 7.33
C PRO A 553 30.67 -22.92 7.91
N ILE A 554 30.66 -23.06 9.24
CA ILE A 554 30.90 -24.32 9.93
C ILE A 554 29.94 -24.50 11.10
N GLY A 555 29.44 -25.73 11.28
CA GLY A 555 28.55 -26.11 12.38
C GLY A 555 29.14 -27.23 13.24
N GLY A 556 28.52 -27.50 14.39
CA GLY A 556 29.01 -28.50 15.34
C GLY A 556 29.15 -29.92 14.77
N GLY A 557 28.33 -30.30 13.79
CA GLY A 557 28.46 -31.60 13.11
C GLY A 557 29.81 -31.78 12.39
N ALA A 558 30.34 -30.70 11.81
CA ALA A 558 31.62 -30.71 11.13
C ALA A 558 32.81 -30.84 12.10
N LEU A 559 32.65 -30.38 13.34
CA LEU A 559 33.63 -30.58 14.43
C LEU A 559 33.62 -32.02 14.95
N VAL A 560 32.44 -32.62 15.06
CA VAL A 560 32.30 -34.03 15.46
C VAL A 560 32.92 -34.96 14.41
N ALA A 561 32.74 -34.65 13.12
CA ALA A 561 33.37 -35.39 12.03
C ALA A 561 34.92 -35.32 12.08
N ARG A 562 35.48 -34.26 12.68
CA ARG A 562 36.92 -34.07 12.91
C ARG A 562 37.44 -34.74 14.19
N GLY A 563 36.60 -35.50 14.90
CA GLY A 563 37.01 -36.31 16.06
C GLY A 563 36.68 -35.71 17.42
N LEU A 564 36.01 -34.55 17.49
CA LEU A 564 35.48 -34.04 18.76
C LEU A 564 34.28 -34.88 19.24
N LEU A 565 34.26 -35.19 20.53
CA LEU A 565 33.13 -35.84 21.15
C LEU A 565 31.96 -34.87 21.30
N LYS A 566 30.74 -35.33 21.01
CA LYS A 566 29.52 -34.55 21.24
C LYS A 566 29.43 -34.14 22.71
N GLY A 567 29.15 -32.88 22.97
CA GLY A 567 29.00 -32.34 24.31
C GLY A 567 29.38 -30.85 24.40
N PRO A 568 29.49 -30.30 25.63
CA PRO A 568 29.81 -28.88 25.87
C PRO A 568 31.11 -28.40 25.20
N GLN A 569 32.06 -29.31 24.99
CA GLN A 569 33.33 -29.01 24.31
C GLN A 569 33.13 -28.54 22.86
N VAL A 570 32.15 -29.09 22.13
CA VAL A 570 31.84 -28.67 20.76
C VAL A 570 31.42 -27.21 20.71
N ALA A 571 30.58 -26.77 21.65
CA ALA A 571 30.12 -25.38 21.73
C ALA A 571 31.24 -24.41 22.17
N ALA A 572 32.21 -24.89 22.97
CA ALA A 572 33.38 -24.10 23.34
C ALA A 572 34.33 -23.92 22.14
N VAL A 573 34.64 -25.00 21.42
CA VAL A 573 35.50 -24.97 20.23
C VAL A 573 34.84 -24.15 19.11
N LEU A 574 33.54 -24.30 18.88
CA LEU A 574 32.83 -23.51 17.88
C LEU A 574 32.91 -22.00 18.17
N ARG A 575 32.79 -21.59 19.44
CA ARG A 575 32.98 -20.18 19.86
C ARG A 575 34.41 -19.68 19.66
N ALA A 576 35.41 -20.54 19.88
CA ALA A 576 36.81 -20.18 19.63
C ALA A 576 37.08 -19.99 18.13
N ILE A 577 36.53 -20.86 17.28
CA ILE A 577 36.59 -20.75 15.82
C ILE A 577 35.91 -19.46 15.36
N GLU A 578 34.69 -19.19 15.84
CA GLU A 578 33.94 -17.98 15.52
C GLU A 578 34.71 -16.71 15.92
N THR A 579 35.31 -16.69 17.12
CA THR A 579 36.13 -15.55 17.58
C THR A 579 37.33 -15.31 16.66
N ARG A 580 38.03 -16.37 16.25
CA ARG A 580 39.17 -16.24 15.35
C ARG A 580 38.76 -15.88 13.92
N TRP A 581 37.64 -16.41 13.44
CA TRP A 581 37.07 -16.09 12.13
C TRP A 581 36.69 -14.62 12.03
N ILE A 582 36.09 -14.06 13.09
CA ILE A 582 35.81 -12.62 13.19
C ILE A 582 37.12 -11.82 13.20
N ALA A 583 38.11 -12.22 14.00
CA ALA A 583 39.40 -11.53 14.11
C ALA A 583 40.21 -11.54 12.79
N GLU A 584 40.07 -12.58 11.95
CA GLU A 584 40.67 -12.66 10.63
C GLU A 584 39.84 -11.95 9.53
N GLY A 585 38.74 -11.26 9.88
CA GLY A 585 37.96 -10.45 8.96
C GLY A 585 36.97 -11.23 8.09
N PHE A 586 36.36 -12.28 8.64
CA PHE A 586 35.37 -13.15 7.96
C PHE A 586 35.93 -13.85 6.70
N PRO A 587 37.06 -14.59 6.80
CA PRO A 587 37.65 -15.27 5.66
C PRO A 587 36.76 -16.39 5.09
N PRO A 588 37.01 -16.84 3.84
CA PRO A 588 36.26 -17.88 3.17
C PRO A 588 36.36 -19.28 3.83
N ALA A 589 35.50 -20.20 3.40
CA ALA A 589 35.29 -21.49 4.04
C ALA A 589 36.55 -22.38 4.13
N ASP A 590 37.42 -22.32 3.12
CA ASP A 590 38.71 -23.04 3.09
C ASP A 590 39.63 -22.59 4.23
N ARG A 591 39.63 -21.30 4.56
CA ARG A 591 40.36 -20.77 5.70
C ARG A 591 39.67 -21.12 7.02
N VAL A 592 38.34 -21.14 7.06
CA VAL A 592 37.58 -21.57 8.24
C VAL A 592 37.86 -23.03 8.59
N ASP A 593 38.00 -23.90 7.60
CA ASP A 593 38.35 -25.30 7.81
C ASP A 593 39.74 -25.45 8.46
N GLN A 594 40.73 -24.66 8.04
CA GLN A 594 42.07 -24.64 8.67
C GLN A 594 42.01 -24.16 10.12
N ILE A 595 41.20 -23.14 10.41
CA ILE A 595 40.97 -22.65 11.78
C ILE A 595 40.32 -23.75 12.62
N ALA A 596 39.36 -24.48 12.05
CA ALA A 596 38.66 -25.56 12.73
C ALA A 596 39.58 -26.75 13.04
N ASP A 597 40.42 -27.16 12.09
CA ASP A 597 41.37 -28.26 12.28
C ASP A 597 42.35 -27.95 13.42
N ALA A 598 42.93 -26.74 13.43
CA ALA A 598 43.81 -26.29 14.51
C ALA A 598 43.09 -26.25 15.87
N ALA A 599 41.86 -25.74 15.92
CA ALA A 599 41.09 -25.65 17.16
C ALA A 599 40.67 -27.03 17.70
N VAL A 600 40.41 -28.00 16.82
CA VAL A 600 40.15 -29.39 17.21
C VAL A 600 41.42 -30.06 17.74
N GLU A 601 42.56 -29.87 17.08
CA GLU A 601 43.84 -30.40 17.52
C GLU A 601 44.22 -29.89 18.92
N ASP A 602 44.12 -28.58 19.15
CA ASP A 602 44.34 -27.96 20.46
C ASP A 602 43.42 -28.54 21.55
N ALA A 603 42.14 -28.73 21.23
CA ALA A 603 41.15 -29.27 22.15
C ALA A 603 41.41 -30.76 22.50
N LEU A 604 41.91 -31.55 21.54
CA LEU A 604 42.28 -32.94 21.77
C LEU A 604 43.59 -33.04 22.58
N ALA A 605 44.57 -32.19 22.30
CA ALA A 605 45.83 -32.11 23.04
C ALA A 605 45.60 -31.73 24.52
N ALA A 606 44.75 -30.73 24.78
CA ALA A 606 44.40 -30.33 26.15
C ALA A 606 43.76 -31.49 26.96
N ARG A 607 42.94 -32.32 26.29
CA ARG A 607 42.30 -33.49 26.93
C ARG A 607 43.31 -34.57 27.33
N ILE A 608 44.36 -34.76 26.54
CA ILE A 608 45.44 -35.72 26.85
C ILE A 608 46.18 -35.28 28.12
N VAL A 609 46.45 -33.97 28.25
CA VAL A 609 47.11 -33.39 29.44
C VAL A 609 46.24 -33.52 30.69
N ASP A 610 44.94 -33.24 30.60
CA ASP A 610 44.00 -33.43 31.73
C ASP A 610 43.86 -34.90 32.15
N SER A 611 43.88 -35.84 31.20
CA SER A 611 43.84 -37.27 31.51
C SER A 611 45.14 -37.79 32.15
N ALA A 612 46.29 -37.20 31.80
CA ALA A 612 47.58 -37.56 32.39
C ALA A 612 47.76 -36.98 33.81
N SER A 613 47.23 -35.78 34.08
CA SER A 613 47.28 -35.17 35.41
C SER A 613 46.35 -35.87 36.42
N THR A 614 45.14 -36.27 36.00
CA THR A 614 44.19 -37.03 36.82
C THR A 614 44.65 -38.47 37.11
N ALA A 615 45.38 -39.10 36.18
CA ALA A 615 46.03 -40.40 36.43
C ALA A 615 47.20 -40.30 37.43
N SER A 616 47.88 -39.15 37.49
CA SER A 616 48.96 -38.87 38.44
C SER A 616 48.48 -38.56 39.86
N SER A 617 47.28 -37.99 40.04
CA SER A 617 46.72 -37.68 41.36
C SER A 617 45.97 -38.86 42.02
N GLY A 618 45.69 -39.93 41.27
CA GLY A 618 45.03 -41.15 41.77
C GLY A 618 45.99 -42.24 42.29
N ARG A 619 47.31 -41.99 42.24
CA ARG A 619 48.35 -42.81 42.88
C ARG A 619 49.11 -41.96 43.88
N ALA A 620 48.47 -41.63 45.01
CA ALA A 620 49.11 -41.14 46.22
C ALA A 620 48.39 -41.71 47.43
#